data_AF-A0A060CIY4-F1
#
_entry.id   AF-A0A060CIY4-F1
#
_cell.length_a   1.000
_cell.length_b   1.000
_cell.length_c   1.000
_cell.angle_alpha   90.00
_cell.angle_beta   90.00
_cell.angle_gamma   90.00
#
_symmetry.space_group_name_H-M   'P 1'
#
loop_
_entity.id
_entity.type
_entity.pdbx_description
1 polymer ?
#
loop_
_entity_poly.entity_id
_entity_poly.type
_entity_poly.pdbx_seq_one_letter_code
_entity_poly.pdbx_strand_id
1 'polypeptide(L)'
;EPMPVIPRIIGNELKQRNQLLNGEYGAWRSLGLHTESLDFVQDGAWSEDRMCHLMEMKIRQAEQVRDSICGQFQWIYSSHDNPGRRQPDEAFRKIDKVGPFNYKGLVTPREQPLDAYYMYKSNYTNPAKTPMVYIVSHSWPERFVSGRRRANVEVY
;
A
#
# COMPACT_ATOMS: atom_id res chain seq x y z
N GLU A 1 -15.76 -19.99 -14.04
CA GLU A 1 -16.35 -18.75 -13.51
C GLU A 1 -15.28 -17.68 -13.43
N PRO A 2 -15.50 -16.44 -13.90
CA PRO A 2 -14.59 -15.36 -13.58
C PRO A 2 -14.63 -15.15 -12.06
N MET A 3 -13.46 -15.18 -11.43
CA MET A 3 -13.29 -14.93 -10.00
C MET A 3 -14.06 -13.66 -9.59
N PRO A 4 -14.86 -13.67 -8.52
CA PRO A 4 -15.56 -12.48 -8.09
C PRO A 4 -14.53 -11.38 -7.82
N VAL A 5 -14.85 -10.18 -8.28
CA VAL A 5 -14.09 -8.95 -8.04
C VAL A 5 -13.79 -8.89 -6.53
N ILE A 6 -12.49 -9.00 -6.18
CA ILE A 6 -11.89 -9.03 -4.83
C ILE A 6 -12.52 -8.06 -3.80
N PRO A 7 -13.02 -6.84 -4.16
CA PRO A 7 -13.57 -5.90 -3.18
C PRO A 7 -14.79 -6.37 -2.38
N ARG A 8 -15.66 -7.25 -2.92
CA ARG A 8 -16.95 -7.56 -2.26
C ARG A 8 -16.87 -8.56 -1.10
N ILE A 9 -15.74 -9.21 -0.93
CA ILE A 9 -15.63 -10.38 -0.06
C ILE A 9 -14.95 -10.04 1.27
N ILE A 10 -13.98 -9.11 1.28
CA ILE A 10 -13.11 -8.84 2.43
C ILE A 10 -13.90 -8.49 3.70
N GLY A 11 -14.78 -7.48 3.67
CA GLY A 11 -15.52 -7.09 4.88
C GLY A 11 -16.45 -8.20 5.40
N ASN A 12 -17.01 -9.02 4.51
CA ASN A 12 -17.86 -10.14 4.91
C ASN A 12 -17.08 -11.32 5.49
N GLU A 13 -15.87 -11.59 4.97
CA GLU A 13 -14.96 -12.58 5.53
C GLU A 13 -14.45 -12.15 6.91
N LEU A 14 -14.04 -10.89 7.06
CA LEU A 14 -13.48 -10.37 8.31
C LEU A 14 -14.45 -10.44 9.50
N LYS A 15 -15.76 -10.35 9.27
CA LYS A 15 -16.77 -10.39 10.34
C LYS A 15 -17.30 -11.80 10.64
N GLN A 16 -16.71 -12.86 10.08
CA GLN A 16 -17.08 -14.22 10.45
C GLN A 16 -16.76 -14.47 11.93
N ARG A 17 -17.67 -15.15 12.63
CA ARG A 17 -17.58 -15.34 14.11
C ARG A 17 -16.29 -16.03 14.58
N ASN A 18 -15.62 -16.77 13.70
CA ASN A 18 -14.37 -17.48 13.97
C ASN A 18 -13.11 -16.75 13.45
N GLN A 19 -13.24 -15.57 12.84
CA GLN A 19 -12.14 -14.83 12.21
C GLN A 19 -12.23 -13.31 12.45
N LEU A 20 -12.51 -12.90 13.69
CA LEU A 20 -12.74 -11.50 14.06
C LEU A 20 -11.49 -10.60 13.99
N LEU A 21 -10.29 -11.18 13.88
CA LEU A 21 -9.03 -10.44 13.82
C LEU A 21 -8.25 -10.85 12.57
N ASN A 22 -7.88 -9.86 11.75
CA ASN A 22 -6.90 -10.08 10.70
C ASN A 22 -5.48 -9.85 11.22
N GLY A 23 -4.76 -10.93 11.49
CA GLY A 23 -3.43 -10.89 12.07
C GLY A 23 -2.37 -10.26 11.16
N GLU A 24 -2.50 -10.38 9.83
CA GLU A 24 -1.58 -9.80 8.87
C GLU A 24 -2.26 -9.52 7.53
N TYR A 25 -2.14 -8.29 7.05
CA TYR A 25 -2.34 -7.96 5.65
C TYR A 25 -1.21 -7.08 5.16
N GLY A 26 -1.03 -6.99 3.84
CA GLY A 26 0.03 -6.19 3.26
C GLY A 26 0.11 -6.39 1.76
N ALA A 27 0.93 -5.59 1.11
CA ALA A 27 1.17 -5.69 -0.32
C ALA A 27 2.64 -5.41 -0.62
N TRP A 28 3.19 -6.15 -1.56
CA TRP A 28 4.53 -5.87 -2.07
C TRP A 28 4.53 -4.59 -2.90
N ARG A 29 5.64 -3.85 -2.83
CA ARG A 29 5.91 -2.69 -3.68
C ARG A 29 7.40 -2.53 -3.95
N SER A 30 7.76 -1.83 -5.02
CA SER A 30 9.12 -1.43 -5.35
C SER A 30 9.24 0.08 -5.22
N LEU A 31 10.25 0.56 -4.49
CA LEU A 31 10.47 2.00 -4.25
C LEU A 31 10.71 2.78 -5.55
N GLY A 32 9.97 3.88 -5.73
CA GLY A 32 10.04 4.74 -6.90
C GLY A 32 9.46 4.14 -8.18
N LEU A 33 8.86 2.95 -8.12
CA LEU A 33 8.10 2.41 -9.23
C LEU A 33 6.66 2.91 -9.12
N HIS A 34 6.20 3.62 -10.14
CA HIS A 34 4.84 4.17 -10.19
C HIS A 34 4.10 3.80 -11.47
N THR A 35 2.77 3.88 -11.40
CA THR A 35 1.83 3.54 -12.47
C THR A 35 0.69 4.55 -12.52
N GLU A 36 0.17 4.84 -13.72
CA GLU A 36 -0.93 5.81 -13.91
C GLU A 36 -2.34 5.24 -13.61
N SER A 37 -2.46 3.96 -13.26
CA SER A 37 -3.76 3.34 -12.96
C SER A 37 -4.38 4.01 -11.73
N LEU A 38 -5.66 4.38 -11.79
CA LEU A 38 -6.43 4.83 -10.61
C LEU A 38 -7.03 3.67 -9.82
N ASP A 39 -7.20 2.52 -10.47
CA ASP A 39 -7.80 1.35 -9.85
C ASP A 39 -6.72 0.37 -9.40
N PHE A 40 -7.08 -0.45 -8.41
CA PHE A 40 -6.27 -1.60 -8.03
C PHE A 40 -6.29 -2.66 -9.14
N VAL A 41 -5.09 -3.10 -9.57
CA VAL A 41 -4.91 -4.16 -10.56
C VAL A 41 -4.24 -5.37 -9.88
N GLN A 42 -4.96 -6.48 -9.73
CA GLN A 42 -4.51 -7.67 -8.97
C GLN A 42 -3.14 -8.20 -9.43
N ASP A 43 -2.89 -8.27 -10.73
CA ASP A 43 -1.62 -8.75 -11.29
C ASP A 43 -0.82 -7.62 -11.97
N GLY A 44 -1.03 -6.38 -11.51
CA GLY A 44 -0.28 -5.22 -11.96
C GLY A 44 1.15 -5.17 -11.43
N ALA A 45 1.94 -4.24 -11.96
CA ALA A 45 3.28 -3.95 -11.46
C ALA A 45 3.23 -3.68 -9.95
N TRP A 46 4.27 -4.10 -9.21
CA TRP A 46 4.40 -3.83 -7.77
C TRP A 46 4.78 -2.37 -7.52
N SER A 47 3.97 -1.42 -8.01
CA SER A 47 4.15 0.00 -7.81
C SER A 47 3.73 0.45 -6.42
N GLU A 48 4.19 1.64 -6.03
CA GLU A 48 3.72 2.30 -4.80
C GLU A 48 2.22 2.58 -4.87
N ASP A 49 1.69 2.96 -6.04
CA ASP A 49 0.27 3.26 -6.24
C ASP A 49 -0.59 1.98 -6.08
N ARG A 50 -0.15 0.86 -6.66
CA ARG A 50 -0.87 -0.43 -6.52
C ARG A 50 -0.94 -0.86 -5.05
N MET A 51 0.13 -0.67 -4.28
CA MET A 51 0.09 -0.89 -2.85
C MET A 51 -0.96 0.04 -2.22
N CYS A 52 -0.87 1.35 -2.42
CA CYS A 52 -1.80 2.31 -1.84
C CYS A 52 -3.27 1.94 -2.11
N HIS A 53 -3.64 1.64 -3.36
CA HIS A 53 -5.03 1.27 -3.71
C HIS A 53 -5.49 -0.01 -3.01
N LEU A 54 -4.65 -1.04 -2.93
CA LEU A 54 -4.99 -2.28 -2.24
C LEU A 54 -5.15 -2.07 -0.73
N MET A 55 -4.21 -1.33 -0.14
CA MET A 55 -4.19 -1.08 1.29
C MET A 55 -5.36 -0.19 1.72
N GLU A 56 -5.63 0.89 0.99
CA GLU A 56 -6.76 1.78 1.27
C GLU A 56 -8.11 1.09 1.03
N MET A 57 -8.21 0.25 0.00
CA MET A 57 -9.40 -0.60 -0.18
C MET A 57 -9.63 -1.50 1.04
N LYS A 58 -8.58 -2.12 1.58
CA LYS A 58 -8.68 -2.96 2.78
C LYS A 58 -9.07 -2.17 4.02
N ILE A 59 -8.49 -0.98 4.23
CA ILE A 59 -8.90 -0.05 5.29
C ILE A 59 -10.40 0.23 5.17
N ARG A 60 -10.85 0.72 4.02
CA ARG A 60 -12.26 1.04 3.78
C ARG A 60 -13.19 -0.14 4.05
N GLN A 61 -12.82 -1.35 3.63
CA GLN A 61 -13.63 -2.55 3.86
C GLN A 61 -13.68 -2.97 5.34
N ALA A 62 -12.57 -2.87 6.07
CA ALA A 62 -12.55 -3.17 7.49
C ALA A 62 -13.33 -2.13 8.31
N GLU A 63 -13.19 -0.84 7.99
CA GLU A 63 -13.91 0.23 8.66
C GLU A 63 -15.44 0.11 8.49
N GLN A 64 -15.90 -0.40 7.33
CA GLN A 64 -17.33 -0.69 7.09
C GLN A 64 -17.93 -1.73 8.05
N VAL A 65 -17.10 -2.58 8.65
CA VAL A 65 -17.53 -3.65 9.56
C VAL A 65 -16.88 -3.55 10.94
N ARG A 66 -16.32 -2.39 11.29
CA ARG A 66 -15.56 -2.16 12.53
C ARG A 66 -16.30 -2.55 13.80
N ASP A 67 -17.63 -2.45 13.81
CA ASP A 67 -18.48 -2.81 14.95
C ASP A 67 -18.64 -4.34 15.11
N SER A 68 -18.07 -5.13 14.19
CA SER A 68 -18.17 -6.59 14.15
C SER A 68 -16.81 -7.29 14.11
N ILE A 69 -15.69 -6.56 14.19
CA ILE A 69 -14.33 -7.11 14.14
C ILE A 69 -13.48 -6.57 15.28
N CYS A 70 -12.46 -7.32 15.69
CA CYS A 70 -11.47 -6.86 16.65
C CYS A 70 -10.47 -5.89 16.02
N GLY A 71 -10.24 -5.99 14.70
CA GLY A 71 -9.35 -5.11 13.95
C GLY A 71 -8.49 -5.85 12.93
N GLN A 72 -7.42 -5.18 12.50
CA GLN A 72 -6.47 -5.69 11.51
C GLN A 72 -5.06 -5.13 11.74
N PHE A 73 -4.04 -5.91 11.43
CA PHE A 73 -2.64 -5.48 11.53
C PHE A 73 -1.97 -5.43 10.16
N GLN A 74 -1.49 -4.23 9.81
CA GLN A 74 -0.68 -4.03 8.62
C GLN A 74 0.72 -4.62 8.84
N TRP A 75 1.06 -5.63 8.05
CA TRP A 75 2.38 -6.22 7.92
C TRP A 75 3.11 -5.51 6.76
N ILE A 76 3.99 -4.54 7.00
CA ILE A 76 4.66 -4.13 8.25
C ILE A 76 4.88 -2.62 8.27
N TYR A 77 5.29 -2.09 9.42
CA TYR A 77 5.69 -0.69 9.50
C TYR A 77 6.95 -0.40 8.68
N SER A 78 8.08 -1.06 8.98
CA SER A 78 9.35 -0.86 8.27
C SER A 78 9.74 -2.08 7.47
N SER A 79 10.11 -1.89 6.20
CA SER A 79 10.72 -2.96 5.41
C SER A 79 11.97 -3.49 6.08
N HIS A 80 12.11 -4.82 6.14
CA HIS A 80 13.22 -5.46 6.85
C HIS A 80 13.87 -6.55 5.99
N ASP A 81 15.09 -6.94 6.35
CA ASP A 81 15.79 -8.08 5.77
C ASP A 81 15.04 -9.38 6.09
N ASN A 82 14.92 -10.26 5.12
CA ASN A 82 14.25 -11.54 5.18
C ASN A 82 15.19 -12.64 4.67
N PRO A 83 16.16 -13.09 5.49
CA PRO A 83 17.24 -13.99 5.07
C PRO A 83 16.76 -15.37 4.57
N GLY A 84 15.51 -15.74 4.87
CA GLY A 84 14.87 -16.93 4.30
C GLY A 84 14.54 -16.81 2.81
N ARG A 85 14.66 -15.62 2.22
CA ARG A 85 14.50 -15.41 0.77
C ARG A 85 15.85 -15.35 0.05
N ARG A 86 15.85 -15.80 -1.20
CA ARG A 86 17.00 -15.70 -2.12
C ARG A 86 16.61 -14.83 -3.32
N GLN A 87 16.22 -13.59 -3.07
CA GLN A 87 15.68 -12.69 -4.10
C GLN A 87 16.42 -11.35 -4.11
N PRO A 88 17.61 -11.27 -4.73
CA PRO A 88 18.42 -10.06 -4.74
C PRO A 88 17.91 -8.94 -5.69
N ASP A 89 16.83 -9.16 -6.46
CA ASP A 89 16.53 -8.33 -7.64
C ASP A 89 15.13 -7.68 -7.69
N GLU A 90 14.36 -7.72 -6.60
CA GLU A 90 12.95 -7.26 -6.60
C GLU A 90 12.77 -5.73 -6.41
N ALA A 91 13.86 -5.02 -6.14
CA ALA A 91 13.85 -3.56 -6.11
C ALA A 91 13.99 -2.98 -7.54
N PHE A 92 13.31 -1.86 -7.78
CA PHE A 92 13.27 -1.25 -9.11
C PHE A 92 14.62 -0.63 -9.53
N ARG A 93 15.20 0.20 -8.66
CA ARG A 93 16.48 0.87 -8.91
C ARG A 93 17.63 -0.05 -8.51
N LYS A 94 18.70 -0.06 -9.31
CA LYS A 94 19.89 -0.88 -9.03
C LYS A 94 20.50 -0.62 -7.64
N ILE A 95 20.46 0.62 -7.17
CA ILE A 95 20.97 1.01 -5.85
C ILE A 95 20.14 0.46 -4.69
N ASP A 96 18.87 0.14 -4.91
CA ASP A 96 17.96 -0.40 -3.89
C ASP A 96 17.96 -1.94 -3.88
N LYS A 97 18.64 -2.57 -4.84
CA LYS A 97 18.80 -4.03 -4.91
C LYS A 97 19.84 -4.46 -3.88
N VAL A 98 19.41 -4.59 -2.63
CA VAL A 98 20.23 -4.99 -1.50
C VAL A 98 19.52 -6.11 -0.76
N GLY A 99 20.20 -7.24 -0.59
CA GLY A 99 19.75 -8.36 0.23
C GLY A 99 18.35 -8.92 -0.13
N PRO A 100 17.91 -9.97 0.57
CA PRO A 100 16.55 -10.46 0.43
C PRO A 100 15.60 -9.68 1.36
N PHE A 101 15.07 -8.54 0.92
CA PHE A 101 14.17 -7.73 1.76
C PHE A 101 12.69 -8.12 1.63
N ASN A 102 11.91 -7.81 2.66
CA ASN A 102 10.45 -7.78 2.60
C ASN A 102 9.95 -6.35 2.31
N TYR A 103 9.56 -6.08 1.07
CA TYR A 103 9.13 -4.73 0.64
C TYR A 103 7.64 -4.44 0.87
N LYS A 104 7.10 -4.86 2.02
CA LYS A 104 5.72 -4.53 2.45
C LYS A 104 5.63 -3.38 3.47
N GLY A 105 6.77 -2.77 3.79
CA GLY A 105 6.88 -1.68 4.75
C GLY A 105 6.12 -0.43 4.31
N LEU A 106 5.58 0.32 5.27
CA LEU A 106 5.14 1.72 5.08
C LEU A 106 6.33 2.68 5.02
N VAL A 107 7.49 2.27 5.54
CA VAL A 107 8.77 2.96 5.41
C VAL A 107 9.85 2.02 4.87
N THR A 108 10.88 2.59 4.26
CA THR A 108 12.08 1.83 3.88
C THR A 108 12.88 1.42 5.12
N PRO A 109 13.88 0.52 5.00
CA PRO A 109 14.75 0.16 6.13
C PRO A 109 15.55 1.34 6.70
N ARG A 110 15.70 2.43 5.92
CA ARG A 110 16.30 3.71 6.33
C ARG A 110 15.24 4.74 6.75
N GLU A 111 14.05 4.27 7.11
CA GLU A 111 12.92 5.07 7.60
C GLU A 111 12.42 6.15 6.63
N GLN A 112 12.72 6.03 5.35
CA GLN A 112 12.13 6.90 4.33
C GLN A 112 10.63 6.55 4.20
N PRO A 113 9.71 7.50 4.44
CA PRO A 113 8.28 7.26 4.31
C PRO A 113 7.86 7.12 2.85
N LEU A 114 6.84 6.31 2.63
CA LEU A 114 6.25 6.04 1.31
C LEU A 114 4.93 6.75 1.12
N ASP A 115 4.39 6.74 -0.09
CA ASP A 115 3.01 7.20 -0.34
C ASP A 115 2.02 6.50 0.61
N ALA A 116 2.19 5.19 0.82
CA ALA A 116 1.37 4.40 1.73
C ALA A 116 1.45 4.88 3.19
N TYR A 117 2.60 5.39 3.66
CA TYR A 117 2.70 5.96 5.00
C TYR A 117 1.74 7.14 5.18
N TYR A 118 1.70 8.03 4.19
CA TYR A 118 0.80 9.18 4.21
C TYR A 118 -0.67 8.74 4.02
N MET A 119 -0.94 7.74 3.19
CA MET A 119 -2.29 7.15 3.08
C MET A 119 -2.80 6.60 4.43
N TYR A 120 -1.98 5.85 5.17
CA TYR A 120 -2.37 5.38 6.52
C TYR A 120 -2.55 6.56 7.48
N LYS A 121 -1.68 7.57 7.39
CA LYS A 121 -1.78 8.76 8.22
C LYS A 121 -3.08 9.52 7.96
N SER A 122 -3.56 9.63 6.71
CA SER A 122 -4.79 10.37 6.39
C SER A 122 -6.03 9.66 6.91
N ASN A 123 -6.01 8.32 6.87
CA ASN A 123 -7.12 7.50 7.36
C ASN A 123 -7.19 7.40 8.89
N TYR A 124 -6.06 7.46 9.60
CA TYR A 124 -6.00 7.14 11.04
C TYR A 124 -5.57 8.29 11.97
N THR A 125 -5.29 9.50 11.45
CA THR A 125 -5.01 10.66 12.31
C THR A 125 -6.22 11.58 12.44
N ASN A 126 -6.33 12.25 13.59
CA ASN A 126 -7.38 13.24 13.80
C ASN A 126 -6.98 14.54 13.07
N PRO A 127 -7.75 15.00 12.07
CA PRO A 127 -7.41 16.20 11.29
C PRO A 127 -7.39 17.48 12.12
N ALA A 128 -8.12 17.54 13.24
CA ALA A 128 -8.09 18.69 14.14
C ALA A 128 -6.81 18.76 15.00
N LYS A 129 -6.10 17.64 15.18
CA LYS A 129 -4.85 17.57 15.96
C LYS A 129 -3.61 17.58 15.08
N THR A 130 -3.66 16.85 13.96
CA THR A 130 -2.53 16.66 13.07
C THR A 130 -2.98 16.86 11.63
N PRO A 131 -3.34 18.10 11.24
CA PRO A 131 -3.74 18.38 9.85
C PRO A 131 -2.57 18.08 8.91
N MET A 132 -2.88 17.51 7.75
CA MET A 132 -1.88 17.30 6.71
C MET A 132 -2.50 17.31 5.32
N VAL A 133 -1.62 17.47 4.33
CA VAL A 133 -1.91 17.27 2.92
C VAL A 133 -0.67 16.65 2.30
N TYR A 134 -0.87 15.63 1.48
CA TYR A 134 0.20 14.94 0.77
C TYR A 134 -0.21 14.70 -0.68
N ILE A 135 0.52 15.32 -1.61
CA ILE A 135 0.37 15.07 -3.03
C ILE A 135 1.12 13.79 -3.35
N VAL A 136 0.43 12.78 -3.88
CA VAL A 136 0.99 11.45 -4.06
C VAL A 136 2.09 11.42 -5.13
N SER A 137 3.05 10.50 -4.96
CA SER A 137 4.17 10.21 -5.88
C SER A 137 5.34 11.21 -5.84
N HIS A 138 5.77 11.64 -4.65
CA HIS A 138 7.01 12.44 -4.50
C HIS A 138 8.27 11.72 -5.02
N SER A 139 8.24 10.39 -5.14
CA SER A 139 9.29 9.55 -5.73
C SER A 139 9.18 9.38 -7.25
N TRP A 140 8.28 10.11 -7.94
CA TRP A 140 8.07 10.05 -9.40
C TRP A 140 8.46 11.35 -10.15
N PRO A 141 9.73 11.78 -10.11
CA PRO A 141 10.14 13.07 -10.68
C PRO A 141 9.94 13.17 -12.20
N GLU A 142 10.05 12.06 -12.92
CA GLU A 142 9.99 12.03 -14.39
C GLU A 142 8.57 11.81 -14.95
N ARG A 143 7.52 11.91 -14.11
CA ARG A 143 6.13 11.60 -14.52
C ARG A 143 5.63 12.37 -15.75
N PHE A 144 6.16 13.58 -15.96
CA PHE A 144 5.68 14.53 -16.97
C PHE A 144 6.73 14.93 -18.02
N VAL A 145 7.83 14.19 -18.15
CA VAL A 145 8.91 14.52 -19.12
C VAL A 145 8.46 14.50 -20.58
N SER A 146 7.42 13.71 -20.90
CA SER A 146 6.85 13.62 -22.26
C SER A 146 5.95 14.80 -22.63
N GLY A 147 5.84 15.80 -21.74
CA GLY A 147 5.11 17.03 -22.00
C GLY A 147 3.72 17.08 -21.37
N ARG A 148 3.00 18.16 -21.70
CA ARG A 148 1.68 18.46 -21.13
C ARG A 148 0.66 17.40 -21.54
N ARG A 149 0.00 16.81 -20.54
CA ARG A 149 -1.17 15.94 -20.71
C ARG A 149 -2.14 16.11 -19.55
N ARG A 150 -3.36 15.61 -19.71
CA ARG A 150 -4.23 15.36 -18.55
C ARG A 150 -3.66 14.18 -17.77
N ALA A 151 -3.67 14.29 -16.46
CA ALA A 151 -3.23 13.25 -15.55
C ALA A 151 -4.04 13.35 -14.26
N ASN A 152 -4.22 12.23 -13.59
CA ASN A 152 -4.86 12.20 -12.29
C ASN A 152 -3.81 12.42 -11.20
N VAL A 153 -4.14 13.20 -10.18
CA VAL A 153 -3.26 13.43 -9.04
C VAL A 153 -4.04 13.07 -7.79
N GLU A 154 -3.57 12.03 -7.10
CA GLU A 154 -4.12 11.64 -5.82
C GLU A 154 -3.55 12.54 -4.72
N VAL A 155 -4.38 12.77 -3.69
CA VAL A 155 -4.02 13.60 -2.54
C VAL A 155 -4.57 12.93 -1.29
N TYR A 156 -3.71 12.76 -0.30
CA TYR A 156 -4.06 12.28 1.04
C TYR A 156 -4.06 13.42 2.07
#